data_AF-Q2UN65-F1
#
_entry.id   AF-Q2UN65-F1
#
_cell.length_a   1.000
_cell.length_b   1.000
_cell.length_c   1.000
_cell.angle_alpha   90.00
_cell.angle_beta   90.00
_cell.angle_gamma   90.00
#
_symmetry.space_group_name_H-M   'P 1'
#
loop_
_entity.id
_entity.type
_entity.pdbx_description
1 polymer ?
#
loop_
_entity_poly.entity_id
_entity_poly.type
_entity_poly.pdbx_seq_one_letter_code
_entity_poly.pdbx_strand_id
1 'polypeptide(L)'
;MRRAALHAFRSARRVPVWRVAGRKPRAVSFSSSNPLALRPSSAGKHPSFIPATLHSSMHLRNFSLAVISTVVASGAWYAYQGGSSQSAAVAGLNRTISTSTTAYAEDPSESTRRALLVDNDQFYTATINGEEPLRKQTDDSDRRLLEMLTPEQATQKLRKNEESYLVNRGKGVVRYDVVQVPSNSPIEDDHAEKIVEVPSTVATAKEGEANSDWMFWGVFDGHSGWTTSAKLRNVLISYVARELNTTYKAAAADPSLLTPSPAAIDAAIKQGFTRLDNDIVHNSVEKVLKSNSRRVAAETLAPALSGSCALLAFYDSQSKDLKVACAGDSRAVLGRRGPNGKWSATALSEDQTGGTPSEMQRLRAEHPGEPNVVRNGRILGQLEPSRSFGDAFYKWSKETQDKIKRQFFGRTPHPLLKTPPYVTAEPVITTTKVEPSRGDFLVMATDGLWEMLSNEEVVGLVGQWIEQQQAGNVGGNKTWLKSWFGFESKQLPVETSQEAGTEGQRRPIRQQQYDISGAADRFTVEDNNAATHLVRNAMGGKDKDMVCALLTLPSPYSRRYRDDVTVEVIFFGESPDTRTVEINKEASAFEENSKAKL
;
A
#
# COMPACT_ATOMS: atom_id res chain seq x y z
N MET A 1 24.09 -25.90 52.83
CA MET A 1 23.35 -27.00 53.51
C MET A 1 21.92 -26.97 52.97
N ARG A 2 21.54 -27.89 52.06
CA ARG A 2 20.61 -29.05 52.28
C ARG A 2 19.21 -28.58 52.77
N ARG A 3 18.03 -28.82 52.16
CA ARG A 3 17.41 -29.75 51.16
C ARG A 3 16.10 -29.04 50.66
N ALA A 4 15.62 -29.05 49.42
CA ALA A 4 15.11 -30.09 48.52
C ALA A 4 13.75 -30.77 48.91
N ALA A 5 12.67 -30.49 48.15
CA ALA A 5 11.59 -31.39 47.67
C ALA A 5 10.45 -30.54 47.02
N LEU A 6 10.25 -30.50 45.69
CA LEU A 6 9.45 -31.41 44.82
C LEU A 6 8.02 -31.70 45.31
N HIS A 7 7.01 -31.19 44.58
CA HIS A 7 5.88 -31.99 44.09
C HIS A 7 5.16 -31.31 42.92
N ALA A 8 4.87 -32.09 41.89
CA ALA A 8 4.25 -31.70 40.64
C ALA A 8 2.88 -32.38 40.45
N PHE A 9 2.09 -31.78 39.54
CA PHE A 9 0.93 -32.31 38.78
C PHE A 9 -0.39 -32.66 39.50
N ARG A 10 -1.46 -31.94 39.11
CA ARG A 10 -2.72 -32.51 38.55
C ARG A 10 -3.73 -31.41 38.18
N SER A 11 -3.98 -31.21 36.88
CA SER A 11 -5.31 -30.84 36.39
C SER A 11 -5.43 -31.27 34.92
N ALA A 12 -6.28 -32.29 34.71
CA ALA A 12 -6.52 -32.94 33.45
C ALA A 12 -7.43 -32.08 32.55
N ARG A 13 -7.02 -31.85 31.29
CA ARG A 13 -7.92 -31.39 30.22
C ARG A 13 -8.36 -32.59 29.39
N ARG A 14 -9.67 -32.63 29.15
CA ARG A 14 -10.40 -33.63 28.35
C ARG A 14 -9.96 -33.59 26.88
N VAL A 15 -9.82 -34.78 26.29
CA VAL A 15 -9.56 -35.02 24.85
C VAL A 15 -10.89 -35.34 24.17
N PRO A 16 -11.18 -34.84 22.94
CA PRO A 16 -12.33 -35.30 22.17
C PRO A 16 -12.00 -36.61 21.43
N VAL A 17 -12.89 -37.58 21.61
CA VAL A 17 -12.90 -38.90 20.97
C VAL A 17 -13.32 -38.77 19.51
N TRP A 18 -12.46 -39.18 18.56
CA TRP A 18 -12.85 -39.43 17.17
C TRP A 18 -13.35 -40.88 17.05
N ARG A 19 -14.62 -41.05 16.69
CA ARG A 19 -15.21 -42.35 16.32
C ARG A 19 -14.74 -42.74 14.92
N VAL A 20 -14.03 -43.86 14.85
CA VAL A 20 -13.76 -44.61 13.61
C VAL A 20 -14.99 -45.47 13.30
N ALA A 21 -15.67 -45.21 12.18
CA ALA A 21 -16.66 -46.11 11.60
C ALA A 21 -16.10 -46.66 10.29
N GLY A 22 -15.83 -47.96 10.26
CA GLY A 22 -15.31 -48.69 9.11
C GLY A 22 -16.34 -48.86 7.99
N ARG A 23 -15.87 -48.74 6.75
CA ARG A 23 -16.48 -49.38 5.57
C ARG A 23 -15.41 -50.19 4.85
N LYS A 24 -15.78 -51.45 4.58
CA LYS A 24 -14.98 -52.53 3.97
C LYS A 24 -14.51 -52.18 2.55
N PRO A 25 -13.39 -52.77 2.08
CA PRO A 25 -12.90 -52.58 0.73
C PRO A 25 -13.63 -53.51 -0.25
N ARG A 26 -13.94 -53.02 -1.46
CA ARG A 26 -14.28 -53.86 -2.62
C ARG A 26 -13.04 -54.06 -3.47
N ALA A 27 -12.75 -55.33 -3.75
CA ALA A 27 -11.72 -55.78 -4.67
C ALA A 27 -12.07 -55.42 -6.11
N VAL A 28 -11.07 -55.01 -6.89
CA VAL A 28 -11.12 -55.08 -8.36
C VAL A 28 -9.77 -55.62 -8.82
N SER A 29 -9.84 -56.71 -9.56
CA SER A 29 -8.77 -57.56 -10.08
C SER A 29 -8.04 -56.94 -11.27
N PHE A 30 -6.78 -57.33 -11.43
CA PHE A 30 -5.94 -57.11 -12.62
C PHE A 30 -6.43 -57.90 -13.84
N SER A 31 -6.32 -57.33 -15.03
CA SER A 31 -5.93 -58.07 -16.23
C SER A 31 -5.14 -57.18 -17.20
N SER A 32 -4.25 -57.83 -17.95
CA SER A 32 -3.20 -57.27 -18.78
C SER A 32 -3.50 -57.36 -20.28
N SER A 33 -2.67 -56.65 -21.07
CA SER A 33 -2.18 -56.92 -22.45
C SER A 33 -3.00 -56.49 -23.70
N ASN A 34 -2.52 -55.37 -24.29
CA ASN A 34 -1.84 -55.25 -25.62
C ASN A 34 -2.66 -55.22 -26.96
N PRO A 35 -2.07 -54.80 -28.11
CA PRO A 35 -2.19 -53.46 -28.74
C PRO A 35 -2.65 -53.49 -30.23
N LEU A 36 -2.70 -52.34 -30.96
CA LEU A 36 -2.56 -52.10 -32.44
C LEU A 36 -2.94 -50.61 -32.75
N ALA A 37 -2.06 -49.73 -33.28
CA ALA A 37 -1.81 -49.36 -34.70
C ALA A 37 -3.09 -48.99 -35.51
N LEU A 38 -3.26 -47.95 -36.35
CA LEU A 38 -2.48 -46.86 -36.99
C LEU A 38 -3.49 -45.78 -37.53
N ARG A 39 -2.97 -44.57 -37.82
CA ARG A 39 -3.49 -43.33 -38.49
C ARG A 39 -4.29 -43.50 -39.83
N PRO A 40 -4.70 -42.43 -40.58
CA PRO A 40 -5.15 -41.03 -40.28
C PRO A 40 -6.36 -40.52 -41.15
N SER A 41 -6.95 -39.33 -40.88
CA SER A 41 -7.48 -38.42 -41.93
C SER A 41 -7.92 -37.02 -41.45
N SER A 42 -7.28 -36.01 -42.06
CA SER A 42 -7.68 -34.66 -42.50
C SER A 42 -8.78 -33.79 -41.86
N ALA A 43 -8.40 -32.51 -41.76
CA ALA A 43 -9.11 -31.28 -42.18
C ALA A 43 -9.87 -30.44 -41.12
N GLY A 44 -9.26 -29.28 -40.82
CA GLY A 44 -9.94 -27.99 -40.91
C GLY A 44 -10.63 -27.45 -39.65
N LYS A 45 -9.97 -26.49 -38.98
CA LYS A 45 -10.47 -25.12 -38.71
C LYS A 45 -9.51 -24.39 -37.76
N HIS A 46 -8.94 -23.29 -38.24
CA HIS A 46 -8.32 -22.26 -37.41
C HIS A 46 -9.39 -21.55 -36.58
N PRO A 47 -9.16 -21.29 -35.28
CA PRO A 47 -9.75 -20.15 -34.60
C PRO A 47 -8.72 -19.04 -34.47
N SER A 48 -9.14 -17.86 -34.89
CA SER A 48 -8.59 -16.54 -34.61
C SER A 48 -8.19 -16.38 -33.13
N PHE A 49 -6.95 -15.97 -32.90
CA PHE A 49 -6.46 -15.50 -31.61
C PHE A 49 -7.18 -14.17 -31.25
N ILE A 50 -8.03 -14.23 -30.23
CA ILE A 50 -8.56 -13.05 -29.52
C ILE A 50 -7.67 -12.88 -28.26
N PRO A 51 -7.25 -11.66 -27.89
CA PRO A 51 -6.43 -11.45 -26.69
C PRO A 51 -7.22 -11.84 -25.45
N ALA A 52 -6.64 -12.71 -24.62
CA ALA A 52 -7.22 -13.10 -23.34
C ALA A 52 -7.26 -11.90 -22.39
N THR A 53 -8.43 -11.62 -21.84
CA THR A 53 -8.68 -10.63 -20.80
C THR A 53 -7.91 -10.98 -19.53
N LEU A 54 -7.21 -9.99 -18.98
CA LEU A 54 -6.47 -10.05 -17.72
C LEU A 54 -7.44 -10.36 -16.57
N HIS A 55 -7.34 -11.56 -15.99
CA HIS A 55 -8.07 -11.96 -14.80
C HIS A 55 -7.09 -12.11 -13.63
N SER A 56 -7.17 -11.18 -12.67
CA SER A 56 -6.53 -11.31 -11.35
C SER A 56 -7.28 -12.36 -10.52
N SER A 57 -6.53 -13.21 -9.82
CA SER A 57 -7.08 -14.26 -8.97
C SER A 57 -7.25 -13.78 -7.52
N MET A 58 -8.34 -13.08 -7.25
CA MET A 58 -9.05 -13.32 -6.00
C MET A 58 -9.94 -14.54 -6.23
N HIS A 59 -9.90 -15.51 -5.32
CA HIS A 59 -10.82 -16.65 -5.37
C HIS A 59 -12.26 -16.13 -5.51
N LEU A 60 -12.90 -16.42 -6.65
CA LEU A 60 -14.32 -16.19 -6.87
C LEU A 60 -15.12 -17.04 -5.90
N ARG A 61 -15.61 -16.41 -4.83
CA ARG A 61 -16.88 -16.77 -4.23
C ARG A 61 -17.89 -15.71 -4.68
N ASN A 62 -18.92 -16.19 -5.39
CA ASN A 62 -20.13 -15.52 -5.88
C ASN A 62 -20.15 -13.99 -5.80
N PHE A 63 -20.03 -13.37 -6.98
CA PHE A 63 -20.35 -11.97 -7.21
C PHE A 63 -21.71 -11.62 -6.61
N SER A 64 -21.73 -10.65 -5.69
CA SER A 64 -22.93 -9.92 -5.32
C SER A 64 -22.70 -8.46 -5.69
N LEU A 65 -23.48 -7.97 -6.65
CA LEU A 65 -23.55 -6.55 -7.02
C LEU A 65 -23.87 -5.73 -5.76
N ALA A 66 -22.96 -4.84 -5.36
CA ALA A 66 -23.21 -3.90 -4.28
C ALA A 66 -24.07 -2.75 -4.84
N VAL A 67 -25.38 -2.85 -4.65
CA VAL A 67 -26.29 -1.71 -4.85
C VAL A 67 -26.35 -0.96 -3.52
N ILE A 68 -25.67 0.19 -3.43
CA ILE A 68 -25.87 1.14 -2.33
C ILE A 68 -27.28 1.71 -2.50
N SER A 69 -28.24 1.19 -1.75
CA SER A 69 -29.61 1.67 -1.76
C SER A 69 -29.98 2.22 -0.38
N THR A 70 -30.17 3.53 -0.31
CA THR A 70 -30.81 4.21 0.83
C THR A 70 -32.28 3.81 0.90
N VAL A 71 -32.62 2.87 1.77
CA VAL A 71 -34.03 2.56 2.06
C VAL A 71 -34.56 3.56 3.09
N VAL A 72 -35.39 4.50 2.62
CA VAL A 72 -36.24 5.33 3.48
C VAL A 72 -37.57 4.61 3.64
N ALA A 73 -37.82 4.01 4.80
CA ALA A 73 -39.11 3.40 5.12
C ALA A 73 -40.09 4.48 5.60
N SER A 74 -40.82 5.10 4.67
CA SER A 74 -41.96 5.97 4.97
C SER A 74 -43.25 5.13 4.98
N GLY A 75 -43.84 4.93 6.16
CA GLY A 75 -45.11 4.20 6.31
C GLY A 75 -46.29 4.97 5.70
N ALA A 76 -47.02 4.32 4.78
CA ALA A 76 -48.18 4.88 4.10
C ALA A 76 -49.49 4.72 4.90
N TRP A 77 -50.28 5.79 4.83
CA TRP A 77 -51.61 6.01 5.39
C TRP A 77 -52.66 5.25 4.57
N TYR A 78 -53.52 4.44 5.20
CA TYR A 78 -54.67 3.81 4.52
C TYR A 78 -55.99 4.31 5.10
N ALA A 79 -56.77 4.97 4.25
CA ALA A 79 -58.16 5.30 4.45
C ALA A 79 -59.04 4.22 3.80
N TYR A 80 -60.10 3.79 4.50
CA TYR A 80 -61.27 3.20 3.85
C TYR A 80 -62.52 3.51 4.67
N GLN A 81 -63.47 4.23 4.05
CA GLN A 81 -64.82 4.47 4.55
C GLN A 81 -65.76 3.35 4.08
N GLY A 82 -66.75 3.04 4.92
CA GLY A 82 -68.07 2.61 4.48
C GLY A 82 -68.36 1.11 4.60
N GLY A 83 -69.31 0.78 5.48
CA GLY A 83 -69.91 -0.56 5.54
C GLY A 83 -70.90 -0.71 6.70
N SER A 84 -72.11 -0.17 6.54
CA SER A 84 -73.25 -0.49 7.41
C SER A 84 -73.85 -1.85 7.03
N SER A 85 -74.04 -2.74 8.01
CA SER A 85 -75.30 -3.48 8.33
C SER A 85 -75.02 -4.75 9.15
N GLN A 86 -75.40 -4.70 10.44
CA GLN A 86 -76.16 -5.67 11.27
C GLN A 86 -76.30 -7.13 10.76
N SER A 87 -76.26 -8.21 11.56
CA SER A 87 -76.38 -8.45 13.01
C SER A 87 -76.06 -9.93 13.31
N ALA A 88 -75.47 -10.25 14.47
CA ALA A 88 -76.02 -11.18 15.49
C ALA A 88 -74.98 -11.49 16.59
N ALA A 89 -75.46 -11.43 17.84
CA ALA A 89 -74.74 -11.35 19.11
C ALA A 89 -74.12 -12.68 19.59
N VAL A 90 -73.18 -12.65 20.56
CA VAL A 90 -73.46 -12.89 22.00
C VAL A 90 -72.31 -12.37 22.89
N ALA A 91 -72.75 -11.71 23.97
CA ALA A 91 -72.13 -11.05 25.12
C ALA A 91 -70.80 -11.52 25.73
N GLY A 92 -70.01 -10.54 26.19
CA GLY A 92 -69.74 -10.41 27.63
C GLY A 92 -68.29 -10.16 28.06
N LEU A 93 -67.87 -8.88 28.15
CA LEU A 93 -67.47 -8.21 29.40
C LEU A 93 -67.02 -6.76 29.09
N ASN A 94 -67.66 -5.78 29.70
CA ASN A 94 -67.13 -4.42 29.81
C ASN A 94 -67.55 -3.82 31.14
N ARG A 95 -66.57 -3.31 31.89
CA ARG A 95 -66.77 -2.23 32.85
C ARG A 95 -65.66 -1.20 32.63
N THR A 96 -66.11 -0.05 32.16
CA THR A 96 -65.42 1.22 31.93
C THR A 96 -64.94 1.84 33.24
N ILE A 97 -63.95 2.74 33.18
CA ILE A 97 -63.99 4.08 33.84
C ILE A 97 -62.87 5.00 33.30
N SER A 98 -63.34 6.10 32.70
CA SER A 98 -62.83 7.48 32.51
C SER A 98 -61.34 7.87 32.64
N THR A 99 -60.87 8.48 31.54
CA THR A 99 -60.13 9.75 31.36
C THR A 99 -59.33 10.37 32.52
N SER A 100 -58.04 10.63 32.25
CA SER A 100 -57.40 11.91 32.58
C SER A 100 -56.34 12.28 31.53
N THR A 101 -56.46 13.48 31.00
CA THR A 101 -55.47 14.17 30.17
C THR A 101 -54.42 14.81 31.07
N THR A 102 -53.15 14.50 30.86
CA THR A 102 -52.04 15.36 31.30
C THR A 102 -51.03 15.49 30.17
N ALA A 103 -50.74 16.73 29.84
CA ALA A 103 -49.71 17.14 28.90
C ALA A 103 -48.33 16.68 29.39
N TYR A 104 -47.55 16.06 28.52
CA TYR A 104 -46.12 15.89 28.68
C TYR A 104 -45.41 16.28 27.38
N ALA A 105 -44.27 16.94 27.60
CA ALA A 105 -43.50 17.75 26.68
C ALA A 105 -42.99 17.02 25.43
N GLU A 106 -42.62 17.81 24.41
CA GLU A 106 -41.80 17.38 23.28
C GLU A 106 -40.53 16.68 23.79
N ASP A 107 -40.38 15.39 23.47
CA ASP A 107 -39.14 14.66 23.67
C ASP A 107 -38.07 15.21 22.70
N PRO A 108 -36.82 15.42 23.16
CA PRO A 108 -35.74 15.81 22.27
C PRO A 108 -35.50 14.68 21.27
N SER A 109 -35.37 15.06 20.00
CA SER A 109 -35.00 14.19 18.89
C SER A 109 -33.92 13.18 19.32
N GLU A 110 -34.25 11.89 19.33
CA GLU A 110 -33.28 10.82 19.62
C GLU A 110 -32.05 10.98 18.71
N SER A 111 -30.85 11.01 19.29
CA SER A 111 -29.60 11.13 18.52
C SER A 111 -29.39 9.85 17.69
N THR A 112 -29.72 9.90 16.41
CA THR A 112 -29.46 8.78 15.49
C THR A 112 -27.96 8.69 15.21
N ARG A 113 -27.39 7.48 15.33
CA ARG A 113 -25.97 7.22 14.98
C ARG A 113 -25.89 6.22 13.83
N ARG A 114 -24.89 6.38 12.97
CA ARG A 114 -24.64 5.49 11.84
C ARG A 114 -23.69 4.37 12.25
N ALA A 115 -24.01 3.14 11.88
CA ALA A 115 -23.19 1.97 12.13
C ALA A 115 -22.92 1.22 10.82
N LEU A 116 -21.79 0.52 10.80
CA LEU A 116 -21.39 -0.32 9.69
C LEU A 116 -21.65 -1.79 10.08
N LEU A 117 -22.71 -2.37 9.54
CA LEU A 117 -23.02 -3.78 9.76
C LEU A 117 -22.17 -4.63 8.82
N VAL A 118 -21.42 -5.56 9.39
CA VAL A 118 -20.65 -6.56 8.63
C VAL A 118 -21.41 -7.88 8.69
N ASP A 119 -22.05 -8.29 7.59
CA ASP A 119 -22.63 -9.63 7.46
C ASP A 119 -22.24 -10.25 6.12
N ASN A 120 -21.84 -11.53 6.14
CA ASN A 120 -21.55 -12.36 4.97
C ASN A 120 -20.87 -11.64 3.78
N ASP A 121 -19.75 -10.96 4.07
CA ASP A 121 -18.91 -10.27 3.08
C ASP A 121 -19.54 -9.01 2.41
N GLN A 122 -20.61 -8.44 2.97
CA GLN A 122 -21.19 -7.15 2.57
C GLN A 122 -21.27 -6.15 3.72
N PHE A 123 -21.25 -4.86 3.38
CA PHE A 123 -21.46 -3.76 4.32
C PHE A 123 -22.78 -3.07 4.08
N TYR A 124 -23.49 -2.81 5.17
CA TYR A 124 -24.68 -1.97 5.17
C TYR A 124 -24.46 -0.80 6.12
N THR A 125 -24.71 0.41 5.63
CA THR A 125 -24.87 1.57 6.51
C THR A 125 -26.25 1.47 7.15
N ALA A 126 -26.29 1.27 8.47
CA ALA A 126 -27.52 1.25 9.23
C ALA A 126 -27.61 2.48 10.13
N THR A 127 -28.81 3.03 10.28
CA THR A 127 -29.11 4.02 11.31
C THR A 127 -29.58 3.27 12.55
N ILE A 128 -28.85 3.40 13.67
CA ILE A 128 -29.23 2.81 14.95
C ILE A 128 -30.00 3.88 15.75
N ASN A 129 -31.23 3.54 16.14
CA ASN A 129 -32.01 4.29 17.13
C ASN A 129 -31.70 3.71 18.51
N GLY A 130 -31.21 4.56 19.43
CA GLY A 130 -30.90 4.17 20.82
C GLY A 130 -29.39 4.10 21.13
N GLU A 131 -29.06 4.23 22.42
CA GLU A 131 -27.67 4.30 22.95
C GLU A 131 -26.91 2.97 22.95
N GLU A 132 -27.55 1.87 22.54
CA GLU A 132 -26.99 0.52 22.65
C GLU A 132 -26.29 0.12 21.33
N PRO A 133 -24.97 -0.06 21.34
CA PRO A 133 -24.25 -0.47 20.17
C PRO A 133 -24.49 -1.93 19.77
N LEU A 134 -24.23 -2.26 18.49
CA LEU A 134 -24.06 -3.65 18.04
C LEU A 134 -22.90 -4.28 18.80
N ARG A 135 -23.22 -5.09 19.82
CA ARG A 135 -22.27 -5.73 20.74
C ARG A 135 -22.34 -7.24 20.55
N LYS A 136 -21.17 -7.89 20.46
CA LYS A 136 -21.02 -9.33 20.66
C LYS A 136 -20.15 -9.54 21.89
N GLN A 137 -20.67 -10.21 22.91
CA GLN A 137 -19.84 -10.62 24.05
C GLN A 137 -18.98 -11.81 23.62
N THR A 138 -17.67 -11.66 23.74
CA THR A 138 -16.70 -12.77 23.75
C THR A 138 -15.95 -12.70 25.07
N ASP A 139 -15.78 -13.86 25.70
CA ASP A 139 -15.13 -14.02 26.99
C ASP A 139 -13.61 -13.76 26.90
N ASP A 140 -13.11 -13.04 27.92
CA ASP A 140 -11.73 -12.75 28.32
C ASP A 140 -10.81 -11.78 27.55
N SER A 141 -11.17 -11.13 26.44
CA SER A 141 -10.43 -9.93 25.91
C SER A 141 -11.19 -9.20 24.79
N ASP A 142 -11.25 -7.87 24.86
CA ASP A 142 -11.52 -6.94 23.74
C ASP A 142 -12.98 -6.82 23.24
N ARG A 143 -13.76 -5.92 23.86
CA ARG A 143 -15.08 -5.48 23.37
C ARG A 143 -14.88 -4.65 22.08
N ARG A 144 -15.27 -5.14 20.90
CA ARG A 144 -15.18 -4.35 19.66
C ARG A 144 -16.51 -3.72 19.25
N LEU A 145 -16.59 -2.44 19.60
CA LEU A 145 -17.46 -1.40 19.08
C LEU A 145 -17.33 -1.19 17.55
N LEU A 146 -18.14 -1.82 16.69
CA LEU A 146 -18.41 -1.47 15.29
C LEU A 146 -18.82 -0.01 14.94
N GLU A 147 -18.49 1.02 15.72
CA GLU A 147 -19.04 2.38 15.51
C GLU A 147 -18.27 3.06 14.37
N MET A 148 -19.02 3.62 13.41
CA MET A 148 -18.43 4.31 12.28
C MET A 148 -17.74 5.58 12.78
N LEU A 149 -16.51 5.81 12.32
CA LEU A 149 -15.77 7.03 12.67
C LEU A 149 -16.57 8.26 12.22
N THR A 150 -16.57 9.31 13.06
CA THR A 150 -17.02 10.64 12.60
C THR A 150 -15.99 11.22 11.61
N PRO A 151 -16.37 12.20 10.77
CA PRO A 151 -15.43 12.86 9.87
C PRO A 151 -14.18 13.43 10.58
N GLU A 152 -14.35 13.90 11.81
CA GLU A 152 -13.26 14.43 12.65
C GLU A 152 -12.33 13.29 13.10
N GLN A 153 -12.89 12.17 13.57
CA GLN A 153 -12.10 11.00 13.96
C GLN A 153 -11.39 10.36 12.76
N ALA A 154 -12.04 10.30 11.61
CA ALA A 154 -11.44 9.85 10.35
C ALA A 154 -10.26 10.75 9.95
N THR A 155 -10.43 12.07 10.05
CA THR A 155 -9.36 13.05 9.83
C THR A 155 -8.21 12.87 10.82
N GLN A 156 -8.48 12.70 12.12
CA GLN A 156 -7.44 12.41 13.11
C GLN A 156 -6.69 11.11 12.79
N LYS A 157 -7.40 10.08 12.31
CA LYS A 157 -6.80 8.80 11.93
C LYS A 157 -5.90 8.91 10.70
N LEU A 158 -6.31 9.66 9.67
CA LEU A 158 -5.48 9.95 8.49
C LEU A 158 -4.21 10.71 8.88
N ARG A 159 -4.38 11.75 9.70
CA ARG A 159 -3.29 12.65 10.10
C ARG A 159 -2.37 12.07 11.18
N LYS A 160 -2.66 10.87 11.68
CA LYS A 160 -1.96 10.29 12.84
C LYS A 160 -0.45 10.14 12.62
N ASN A 161 -0.05 9.76 11.42
CA ASN A 161 1.34 9.51 11.04
C ASN A 161 1.75 10.46 9.89
N GLU A 162 1.17 11.66 9.82
CA GLU A 162 1.59 12.64 8.83
C GLU A 162 2.81 13.40 9.31
N GLU A 163 3.79 13.57 8.44
CA GLU A 163 5.01 14.33 8.71
C GLU A 163 5.27 15.28 7.55
N SER A 164 5.86 16.44 7.84
CA SER A 164 6.23 17.42 6.84
C SER A 164 7.49 18.14 7.27
N TYR A 165 8.43 18.29 6.34
CA TYR A 165 9.75 18.86 6.61
C TYR A 165 10.06 19.97 5.61
N LEU A 166 10.43 21.14 6.11
CA LEU A 166 10.98 22.25 5.33
C LEU A 166 12.48 22.05 5.15
N VAL A 167 12.96 22.15 3.92
CA VAL A 167 14.37 21.94 3.55
C VAL A 167 14.99 23.28 3.19
N ASN A 168 15.64 23.92 4.16
CA ASN A 168 16.26 25.24 4.03
C ASN A 168 17.77 25.11 3.78
N ARG A 169 18.13 24.40 2.71
CA ARG A 169 19.53 24.17 2.31
C ARG A 169 19.91 24.87 1.01
N GLY A 170 18.95 25.49 0.31
CA GLY A 170 19.20 26.11 -1.00
C GLY A 170 19.66 25.13 -2.09
N LYS A 171 19.43 23.82 -1.90
CA LYS A 171 19.93 22.74 -2.76
C LYS A 171 18.84 22.05 -3.56
N GLY A 172 17.86 22.82 -4.03
CA GLY A 172 16.86 22.37 -5.03
C GLY A 172 15.63 21.67 -4.47
N VAL A 173 15.57 21.39 -3.16
CA VAL A 173 14.39 20.85 -2.46
C VAL A 173 13.96 21.84 -1.40
N VAL A 174 12.65 22.09 -1.31
CA VAL A 174 12.08 23.07 -0.38
C VAL A 174 11.24 22.42 0.71
N ARG A 175 10.62 21.27 0.42
CA ARG A 175 9.72 20.58 1.34
C ARG A 175 9.55 19.12 0.92
N TYR A 176 9.33 18.24 1.88
CA TYR A 176 8.71 16.95 1.60
C TYR A 176 7.67 16.59 2.67
N ASP A 177 6.63 15.88 2.25
CA ASP A 177 5.49 15.47 3.05
C ASP A 177 5.36 13.95 3.01
N VAL A 178 5.04 13.34 4.15
CA VAL A 178 4.91 11.89 4.30
C VAL A 178 3.63 11.54 5.05
N VAL A 179 3.00 10.42 4.70
CA VAL A 179 1.93 9.83 5.53
C VAL A 179 1.94 8.31 5.42
N GLN A 180 1.64 7.62 6.53
CA GLN A 180 1.37 6.18 6.57
C GLN A 180 -0.01 5.87 7.14
N VAL A 181 -0.81 5.09 6.41
CA VAL A 181 -2.13 4.61 6.87
C VAL A 181 -2.19 3.07 6.87
N PRO A 182 -2.18 2.43 8.06
CA PRO A 182 -2.13 0.98 8.17
C PRO A 182 -3.46 0.31 7.80
N SER A 183 -3.39 -0.78 7.04
CA SER A 183 -4.41 -1.81 6.84
C SER A 183 -4.04 -3.10 7.58
N ASN A 184 -2.76 -3.45 7.63
CA ASN A 184 -2.24 -4.54 8.44
C ASN A 184 -1.95 -4.08 9.88
N SER A 185 -1.85 -5.04 10.81
CA SER A 185 -1.43 -4.77 12.19
C SER A 185 -0.40 -5.80 12.64
N PRO A 186 0.88 -5.42 12.82
CA PRO A 186 1.46 -4.11 12.46
C PRO A 186 1.39 -3.81 10.95
N ILE A 187 1.59 -2.53 10.59
CA ILE A 187 1.77 -2.11 9.18
C ILE A 187 2.98 -2.84 8.59
N GLU A 188 2.88 -3.28 7.34
CA GLU A 188 4.00 -3.90 6.62
C GLU A 188 4.80 -2.87 5.82
N ASP A 189 4.17 -1.79 5.36
CA ASP A 189 4.85 -0.65 4.73
C ASP A 189 5.81 0.10 5.66
N ASP A 190 6.85 0.68 5.06
CA ASP A 190 7.84 1.51 5.73
C ASP A 190 8.39 2.62 4.81
N HIS A 191 9.06 3.62 5.37
CA HIS A 191 9.72 4.70 4.61
C HIS A 191 11.03 5.16 5.23
N ALA A 192 11.87 5.88 4.48
CA ALA A 192 13.10 6.48 4.99
C ALA A 192 13.63 7.63 4.13
N GLU A 193 14.12 8.66 4.80
CA GLU A 193 14.70 9.84 4.21
C GLU A 193 16.11 10.09 4.77
N LYS A 194 17.01 10.62 3.93
CA LYS A 194 18.34 11.02 4.39
C LYS A 194 18.93 12.10 3.51
N ILE A 195 19.57 13.09 4.14
CA ILE A 195 20.43 14.06 3.46
C ILE A 195 21.87 13.78 3.89
N VAL A 196 22.76 13.64 2.91
CA VAL A 196 24.20 13.46 3.10
C VAL A 196 24.90 14.65 2.44
N GLU A 197 25.54 15.47 3.26
CA GLU A 197 26.37 16.57 2.76
C GLU A 197 27.67 16.01 2.20
N VAL A 198 27.96 16.33 0.95
CA VAL A 198 29.10 15.83 0.18
C VAL A 198 30.13 16.94 0.04
N PRO A 199 31.35 16.74 0.60
CA PRO A 199 32.42 17.70 0.46
C PRO A 199 32.85 17.86 -1.00
N SER A 200 33.29 19.05 -1.37
CA SER A 200 33.89 19.36 -2.69
C SER A 200 35.11 18.49 -3.05
N THR A 201 35.73 17.83 -2.07
CA THR A 201 36.82 16.85 -2.29
C THR A 201 36.33 15.51 -2.84
N VAL A 202 35.02 15.23 -2.79
CA VAL A 202 34.40 13.97 -3.24
C VAL A 202 33.63 14.16 -4.56
N ALA A 203 33.09 15.35 -4.79
CA ALA A 203 32.51 15.74 -6.06
C ALA A 203 33.01 17.16 -6.39
N THR A 204 33.75 17.34 -7.49
CA THR A 204 34.33 18.66 -7.84
C THR A 204 33.23 19.71 -7.87
N ALA A 205 33.26 20.65 -6.91
CA ALA A 205 32.31 21.74 -6.90
C ALA A 205 32.62 22.74 -8.02
N LYS A 206 31.58 23.40 -8.55
CA LYS A 206 31.77 24.59 -9.37
C LYS A 206 32.48 25.67 -8.53
N GLU A 207 33.34 26.48 -9.15
CA GLU A 207 34.04 27.58 -8.48
C GLU A 207 33.05 28.41 -7.63
N GLY A 208 33.23 28.38 -6.30
CA GLY A 208 32.45 29.17 -5.34
C GLY A 208 31.44 28.39 -4.48
N GLU A 209 31.08 27.14 -4.81
CA GLU A 209 30.23 26.31 -3.93
C GLU A 209 31.07 25.38 -3.06
N ALA A 210 30.90 25.41 -1.73
CA ALA A 210 31.73 24.63 -0.83
C ALA A 210 31.40 23.12 -0.82
N ASN A 211 30.11 22.76 -0.89
CA ASN A 211 29.57 21.41 -0.73
C ASN A 211 28.30 21.19 -1.59
N SER A 212 27.98 19.94 -1.93
CA SER A 212 26.70 19.51 -2.51
C SER A 212 25.93 18.59 -1.56
N ASP A 213 24.65 18.34 -1.83
CA ASP A 213 23.83 17.42 -1.05
C ASP A 213 23.42 16.22 -1.92
N TRP A 214 23.56 15.04 -1.32
CA TRP A 214 22.88 13.83 -1.75
C TRP A 214 21.64 13.64 -0.89
N MET A 215 20.48 13.66 -1.52
CA MET A 215 19.20 13.51 -0.85
C MET A 215 18.54 12.21 -1.28
N PHE A 216 18.01 11.49 -0.31
CA PHE A 216 17.40 10.18 -0.47
C PHE A 216 16.00 10.16 0.14
N TRP A 217 15.08 9.52 -0.57
CA TRP A 217 13.72 9.20 -0.13
C TRP A 217 13.42 7.77 -0.54
N GLY A 218 12.70 7.02 0.28
CA GLY A 218 12.57 5.58 0.12
C GLY A 218 11.25 5.07 0.66
N VAL A 219 10.48 4.40 -0.18
CA VAL A 219 9.23 3.74 0.21
C VAL A 219 9.39 2.22 0.07
N PHE A 220 8.96 1.49 1.10
CA PHE A 220 9.16 0.04 1.22
C PHE A 220 7.84 -0.67 1.51
N ASP A 221 7.25 -1.28 0.50
CA ASP A 221 6.05 -2.11 0.64
C ASP A 221 6.45 -3.47 1.22
N GLY A 222 5.99 -3.81 2.41
CA GLY A 222 6.34 -5.06 3.08
C GLY A 222 5.29 -6.14 2.87
N HIS A 223 5.71 -7.40 2.82
CA HIS A 223 4.77 -8.52 2.76
C HIS A 223 5.25 -9.75 3.51
N SER A 224 4.27 -10.54 3.98
CA SER A 224 4.53 -11.72 4.84
C SER A 224 5.27 -11.36 6.13
N GLY A 225 5.03 -10.16 6.65
CA GLY A 225 5.68 -9.55 7.80
C GLY A 225 6.42 -8.26 7.44
N TRP A 226 6.48 -7.36 8.42
CA TRP A 226 7.11 -6.03 8.36
C TRP A 226 8.64 -6.04 8.51
N THR A 227 9.26 -7.19 8.77
CA THR A 227 10.68 -7.23 9.18
C THR A 227 11.65 -6.88 8.07
N THR A 228 11.31 -7.12 6.80
CA THR A 228 12.15 -6.74 5.66
C THR A 228 12.08 -5.24 5.41
N SER A 229 10.88 -4.67 5.29
CA SER A 229 10.69 -3.23 5.08
C SER A 229 11.32 -2.41 6.21
N ALA A 230 11.14 -2.83 7.48
CA ALA A 230 11.81 -2.20 8.62
C ALA A 230 13.34 -2.35 8.59
N LYS A 231 13.88 -3.44 8.02
CA LYS A 231 15.31 -3.57 7.81
C LYS A 231 15.77 -2.58 6.73
N LEU A 232 15.02 -2.41 5.64
CA LEU A 232 15.32 -1.47 4.56
C LEU A 232 15.33 -0.02 5.06
N ARG A 233 14.29 0.42 5.80
CA ARG A 233 14.25 1.75 6.44
C ARG A 233 15.55 2.08 7.15
N ASN A 234 16.06 1.13 7.93
CA ASN A 234 17.21 1.36 8.79
C ASN A 234 18.56 1.42 8.04
N VAL A 235 18.73 0.66 6.96
CA VAL A 235 20.08 0.45 6.39
C VAL A 235 20.22 0.61 4.88
N LEU A 236 19.15 0.61 4.07
CA LEU A 236 19.27 0.62 2.61
C LEU A 236 20.02 1.86 2.10
N ILE A 237 19.60 3.05 2.55
CA ILE A 237 20.24 4.30 2.14
C ILE A 237 21.72 4.30 2.51
N SER A 238 22.08 3.75 3.67
CA SER A 238 23.48 3.71 4.11
C SER A 238 24.34 2.75 3.26
N TYR A 239 23.77 1.65 2.76
CA TYR A 239 24.46 0.77 1.82
C TYR A 239 24.69 1.50 0.49
N VAL A 240 23.65 2.12 -0.07
CA VAL A 240 23.73 2.86 -1.33
C VAL A 240 24.70 4.04 -1.24
N ALA A 241 24.60 4.86 -0.20
CA ALA A 241 25.49 6.01 0.01
C ALA A 241 26.96 5.60 0.14
N ARG A 242 27.26 4.43 0.72
CA ARG A 242 28.63 3.91 0.81
C ARG A 242 29.18 3.52 -0.56
N GLU A 243 28.39 2.83 -1.39
CA GLU A 243 28.81 2.48 -2.75
C GLU A 243 28.99 3.75 -3.60
N LEU A 244 28.06 4.70 -3.52
CA LEU A 244 28.17 6.01 -4.18
C LEU A 244 29.44 6.74 -3.76
N ASN A 245 29.69 6.86 -2.45
CA ASN A 245 30.90 7.52 -1.94
C ASN A 245 32.19 6.86 -2.46
N THR A 246 32.22 5.54 -2.59
CA THR A 246 33.36 4.82 -3.16
C THR A 246 33.55 5.19 -4.63
N THR A 247 32.47 5.18 -5.41
CA THR A 247 32.46 5.54 -6.83
C THR A 247 32.87 7.00 -7.08
N TYR A 248 32.33 7.94 -6.30
CA TYR A 248 32.67 9.37 -6.43
C TYR A 248 34.12 9.66 -6.02
N LYS A 249 34.62 9.04 -4.94
CA LYS A 249 36.04 9.16 -4.57
C LYS A 249 36.98 8.59 -5.63
N ALA A 250 36.61 7.47 -6.25
CA ALA A 250 37.40 6.88 -7.34
C ALA A 250 37.46 7.81 -8.56
N ALA A 251 36.34 8.44 -8.92
CA ALA A 251 36.31 9.43 -10.01
C ALA A 251 37.13 10.68 -9.66
N ALA A 252 36.99 11.22 -8.45
CA ALA A 252 37.75 12.40 -8.01
C ALA A 252 39.27 12.18 -7.95
N ALA A 253 39.71 10.92 -7.84
CA ALA A 253 41.14 10.57 -7.87
C ALA A 253 41.73 10.50 -9.29
N ASP A 254 40.89 10.48 -10.32
CA ASP A 254 41.30 10.49 -11.72
C ASP A 254 41.26 11.93 -12.27
N PRO A 255 42.41 12.56 -12.59
CA PRO A 255 42.45 13.93 -13.11
C PRO A 255 41.69 14.13 -14.42
N SER A 256 41.35 13.06 -15.14
CA SER A 256 40.56 13.12 -16.37
C SER A 256 39.04 13.09 -16.14
N LEU A 257 38.58 12.81 -14.91
CA LEU A 257 37.17 12.71 -14.54
C LEU A 257 36.81 13.76 -13.49
N LEU A 258 35.82 14.61 -13.81
CA LEU A 258 35.25 15.56 -12.84
C LEU A 258 34.16 14.89 -11.98
N THR A 259 33.36 14.01 -12.59
CA THR A 259 32.27 13.28 -11.93
C THR A 259 32.18 11.85 -12.48
N PRO A 260 31.64 10.88 -11.71
CA PRO A 260 31.43 9.53 -12.20
C PRO A 260 30.49 9.50 -13.41
N SER A 261 30.68 8.53 -14.31
CA SER A 261 29.72 8.31 -15.40
C SER A 261 28.34 7.90 -14.86
N PRO A 262 27.23 8.21 -15.56
CA PRO A 262 25.89 7.80 -15.14
C PRO A 262 25.77 6.28 -14.90
N ALA A 263 26.43 5.47 -15.72
CA ALA A 263 26.45 4.02 -15.58
C ALA A 263 27.20 3.55 -14.33
N ALA A 264 28.24 4.26 -13.91
CA ALA A 264 28.97 3.95 -12.67
C ALA A 264 28.13 4.28 -11.42
N ILE A 265 27.35 5.37 -11.48
CA ILE A 265 26.39 5.73 -10.43
C ILE A 265 25.29 4.67 -10.33
N ASP A 266 24.71 4.25 -11.47
CA ASP A 266 23.70 3.19 -11.52
C ASP A 266 24.24 1.86 -10.96
N ALA A 267 25.47 1.50 -11.34
CA ALA A 267 26.15 0.32 -10.82
C ALA A 267 26.34 0.39 -9.29
N ALA A 268 26.70 1.55 -8.75
CA ALA A 268 26.85 1.75 -7.31
C ALA A 268 25.52 1.57 -6.57
N ILE A 269 24.42 2.12 -7.09
CA ILE A 269 23.08 1.97 -6.50
C ILE A 269 22.66 0.49 -6.53
N LYS A 270 22.78 -0.18 -7.68
CA LYS A 270 22.50 -1.61 -7.83
C LYS A 270 23.34 -2.48 -6.89
N GLN A 271 24.62 -2.13 -6.72
CA GLN A 271 25.51 -2.82 -5.79
C GLN A 271 25.06 -2.62 -4.33
N GLY A 272 24.59 -1.42 -3.96
CA GLY A 272 24.03 -1.15 -2.63
C GLY A 272 22.83 -2.05 -2.32
N PHE A 273 21.90 -2.17 -3.28
CA PHE A 273 20.72 -3.03 -3.16
C PHE A 273 21.11 -4.52 -3.05
N THR A 274 21.84 -5.03 -4.04
CA THR A 274 22.17 -6.46 -4.12
C THR A 274 23.09 -6.92 -2.98
N ARG A 275 24.00 -6.06 -2.49
CA ARG A 275 24.84 -6.36 -1.33
C ARG A 275 24.01 -6.47 -0.05
N LEU A 276 23.07 -5.56 0.19
CA LEU A 276 22.18 -5.64 1.35
C LEU A 276 21.29 -6.89 1.28
N ASP A 277 20.72 -7.19 0.12
CA ASP A 277 19.89 -8.38 -0.03
C ASP A 277 20.70 -9.67 0.17
N ASN A 278 21.93 -9.74 -0.33
CA ASN A 278 22.83 -10.87 -0.05
C ASN A 278 23.12 -11.01 1.46
N ASP A 279 23.28 -9.89 2.18
CA ASP A 279 23.44 -9.90 3.64
C ASP A 279 22.19 -10.44 4.36
N ILE A 280 21.01 -10.02 3.90
CA ILE A 280 19.71 -10.44 4.43
C ILE A 280 19.45 -11.92 4.14
N VAL A 281 19.70 -12.38 2.91
CA VAL A 281 19.26 -13.69 2.41
C VAL A 281 20.33 -14.77 2.65
N HIS A 282 21.59 -14.52 2.30
CA HIS A 282 22.62 -15.55 2.29
C HIS A 282 23.53 -15.49 3.52
N ASN A 283 24.04 -14.32 3.88
CA ASN A 283 24.95 -14.20 5.02
C ASN A 283 24.23 -14.45 6.36
N SER A 284 22.92 -14.21 6.43
CA SER A 284 22.07 -14.56 7.58
C SER A 284 22.01 -16.08 7.81
N VAL A 285 21.92 -16.88 6.75
CA VAL A 285 21.93 -18.35 6.81
C VAL A 285 23.24 -18.85 7.37
N GLU A 286 24.37 -18.32 6.91
CA GLU A 286 25.69 -18.71 7.45
C GLU A 286 25.82 -18.44 8.94
N LYS A 287 25.38 -17.25 9.39
CA LYS A 287 25.39 -16.87 10.81
C LYS A 287 24.54 -17.83 11.64
N VAL A 288 23.36 -18.16 11.14
CA VAL A 288 22.42 -19.05 11.83
C VAL A 288 22.93 -20.48 11.89
N LEU A 289 23.49 -20.99 10.80
CA LEU A 289 24.12 -22.32 10.76
C LEU A 289 25.33 -22.42 11.70
N LYS A 290 26.13 -21.35 11.81
CA LYS A 290 27.26 -21.27 12.75
C LYS A 290 26.79 -21.24 14.21
N SER A 291 25.73 -20.48 14.51
CA SER A 291 25.18 -20.39 15.87
C SER A 291 24.39 -21.64 16.32
N ASN A 292 23.80 -22.38 15.37
CA ASN A 292 22.96 -23.55 15.59
C ASN A 292 21.85 -23.33 16.65
N SER A 293 21.31 -22.12 16.75
CA SER A 293 20.28 -21.75 17.72
C SER A 293 18.98 -21.36 17.02
N ARG A 294 17.88 -22.02 17.40
CA ARG A 294 16.53 -21.70 16.87
C ARG A 294 16.08 -20.28 17.21
N ARG A 295 16.51 -19.75 18.36
CA ARG A 295 16.20 -18.37 18.74
C ARG A 295 16.94 -17.37 17.85
N VAL A 296 18.25 -17.57 17.67
CA VAL A 296 19.07 -16.72 16.78
C VAL A 296 18.55 -16.82 15.35
N ALA A 297 18.12 -18.01 14.92
CA ALA A 297 17.47 -18.21 13.63
C ALA A 297 16.18 -17.37 13.49
N ALA A 298 15.31 -17.36 14.50
CA ALA A 298 14.06 -16.59 14.49
C ALA A 298 14.31 -15.09 14.30
N GLU A 299 15.28 -14.54 15.02
CA GLU A 299 15.61 -13.12 14.94
C GLU A 299 16.38 -12.77 13.64
N THR A 300 17.35 -13.60 13.25
CA THR A 300 18.28 -13.30 12.14
C THR A 300 17.67 -13.57 10.76
N LEU A 301 16.81 -14.59 10.63
CA LEU A 301 16.17 -14.93 9.36
C LEU A 301 14.86 -14.18 9.13
N ALA A 302 14.30 -13.47 10.11
CA ALA A 302 13.02 -12.81 9.93
C ALA A 302 12.99 -11.89 8.69
N PRO A 303 13.95 -10.97 8.46
CA PRO A 303 13.98 -10.17 7.22
C PRO A 303 14.25 -10.98 5.94
N ALA A 304 14.81 -12.20 6.05
CA ALA A 304 14.99 -13.07 4.90
C ALA A 304 13.69 -13.81 4.54
N LEU A 305 12.85 -14.09 5.53
CA LEU A 305 11.64 -14.90 5.39
C LEU A 305 10.39 -14.07 5.08
N SER A 306 10.37 -12.78 5.46
CA SER A 306 9.48 -11.78 4.87
C SER A 306 10.07 -11.20 3.59
N GLY A 307 9.29 -10.41 2.86
CA GLY A 307 9.76 -9.68 1.69
C GLY A 307 9.39 -8.22 1.75
N SER A 308 10.04 -7.42 0.89
CA SER A 308 9.64 -6.03 0.70
C SER A 308 10.06 -5.51 -0.67
N CYS A 309 9.17 -4.79 -1.34
CA CYS A 309 9.52 -3.93 -2.47
C CYS A 309 10.37 -2.76 -1.97
N ALA A 310 11.15 -2.16 -2.87
CA ALA A 310 11.93 -0.97 -2.56
C ALA A 310 11.92 0.01 -3.72
N LEU A 311 11.43 1.20 -3.44
CA LEU A 311 11.49 2.35 -4.33
C LEU A 311 12.36 3.42 -3.69
N LEU A 312 13.53 3.68 -4.25
CA LEU A 312 14.48 4.66 -3.73
C LEU A 312 14.71 5.78 -4.75
N ALA A 313 14.48 7.02 -4.34
CA ALA A 313 14.91 8.20 -5.07
C ALA A 313 16.27 8.69 -4.53
N PHE A 314 17.18 9.00 -5.44
CA PHE A 314 18.47 9.63 -5.16
C PHE A 314 18.57 10.91 -5.99
N TYR A 315 18.64 12.06 -5.31
CA TYR A 315 18.83 13.36 -5.92
C TYR A 315 20.22 13.90 -5.59
N ASP A 316 20.97 14.25 -6.62
CA ASP A 316 22.25 14.94 -6.49
C ASP A 316 22.06 16.43 -6.77
N SER A 317 22.21 17.27 -5.74
CA SER A 317 21.93 18.71 -5.86
C SER A 317 22.89 19.43 -6.82
N GLN A 318 24.07 18.86 -7.09
CA GLN A 318 25.05 19.46 -7.99
C GLN A 318 24.63 19.26 -9.45
N SER A 319 24.34 18.02 -9.82
CA SER A 319 23.90 17.69 -11.17
C SER A 319 22.44 18.06 -11.39
N LYS A 320 21.61 18.07 -10.35
CA LYS A 320 20.13 18.10 -10.42
C LYS A 320 19.54 16.86 -11.08
N ASP A 321 20.30 15.77 -11.13
CA ASP A 321 19.82 14.49 -11.61
C ASP A 321 19.08 13.78 -10.47
N LEU A 322 17.86 13.30 -10.77
CA LEU A 322 17.07 12.43 -9.92
C LEU A 322 17.11 11.03 -10.51
N LYS A 323 17.64 10.09 -9.74
CA LYS A 323 17.64 8.66 -10.07
C LYS A 323 16.58 7.96 -9.24
N VAL A 324 15.67 7.23 -9.90
CA VAL A 324 14.67 6.39 -9.23
C VAL A 324 15.04 4.94 -9.46
N ALA A 325 15.35 4.24 -8.37
CA ALA A 325 15.67 2.82 -8.34
C ALA A 325 14.48 2.01 -7.80
N CYS A 326 13.86 1.21 -8.66
CA CYS A 326 12.67 0.41 -8.33
C CYS A 326 12.98 -1.09 -8.36
N ALA A 327 12.70 -1.77 -7.24
CA ALA A 327 12.65 -3.22 -7.09
C ALA A 327 11.30 -3.61 -6.47
N GLY A 328 10.27 -3.80 -7.32
CA GLY A 328 8.90 -4.15 -6.91
C GLY A 328 7.83 -3.37 -7.66
N ASP A 329 6.65 -3.24 -7.07
CA ASP A 329 5.45 -2.60 -7.64
C ASP A 329 5.00 -1.32 -6.92
N SER A 330 5.84 -0.76 -6.05
CA SER A 330 5.74 0.66 -5.66
C SER A 330 6.12 1.56 -6.84
N ARG A 331 5.59 2.79 -6.89
CA ARG A 331 5.76 3.68 -8.05
C ARG A 331 6.15 5.11 -7.69
N ALA A 332 7.01 5.70 -8.52
CA ALA A 332 7.37 7.11 -8.50
C ALA A 332 6.79 7.84 -9.72
N VAL A 333 6.18 9.00 -9.53
CA VAL A 333 5.61 9.84 -10.60
C VAL A 333 6.06 11.29 -10.42
N LEU A 334 6.66 11.86 -11.46
CA LEU A 334 7.03 13.27 -11.53
C LEU A 334 5.83 14.09 -12.02
N GLY A 335 5.50 15.13 -11.26
CA GLY A 335 4.65 16.23 -11.70
C GLY A 335 5.50 17.39 -12.23
N ARG A 336 5.31 17.74 -13.50
CA ARG A 336 5.97 18.90 -14.13
C ARG A 336 4.96 19.83 -14.77
N ARG A 337 5.08 21.13 -14.49
CA ARG A 337 4.20 22.15 -15.08
C ARG A 337 4.63 22.48 -16.50
N GLY A 338 3.76 22.22 -17.47
CA GLY A 338 3.94 22.53 -18.89
C GLY A 338 3.82 24.04 -19.20
N PRO A 339 4.22 24.46 -20.41
CA PRO A 339 4.13 25.87 -20.84
C PRO A 339 2.69 26.42 -20.87
N ASN A 340 1.70 25.56 -21.01
CA ASN A 340 0.27 25.90 -20.96
C ASN A 340 -0.28 26.10 -19.53
N GLY A 341 0.59 25.97 -18.51
CA GLY A 341 0.23 26.09 -17.11
C GLY A 341 -0.37 24.82 -16.48
N LYS A 342 -0.65 23.76 -17.25
CA LYS A 342 -1.13 22.46 -16.75
C LYS A 342 0.03 21.59 -16.28
N TRP A 343 -0.27 20.62 -15.41
CA TRP A 343 0.68 19.62 -14.96
C TRP A 343 0.72 18.42 -15.93
N SER A 344 1.88 17.79 -16.03
CA SER A 344 2.09 16.53 -16.74
C SER A 344 2.53 15.47 -15.73
N ALA A 345 1.99 14.25 -15.87
CA ALA A 345 2.33 13.11 -15.03
C ALA A 345 3.29 12.18 -15.77
N THR A 346 4.53 12.08 -15.30
CA THR A 346 5.53 11.19 -15.90
C THR A 346 5.95 10.13 -14.89
N ALA A 347 5.58 8.87 -15.14
CA ALA A 347 6.06 7.78 -14.29
C ALA A 347 7.57 7.58 -14.46
N LEU A 348 8.28 7.51 -13.34
CA LEU A 348 9.72 7.30 -13.27
C LEU A 348 10.08 5.85 -12.89
N SER A 349 9.09 4.97 -12.80
CA SER A 349 9.26 3.53 -12.59
C SER A 349 8.17 2.75 -13.31
N GLU A 350 8.46 1.49 -13.63
CA GLU A 350 7.49 0.50 -14.12
C GLU A 350 7.21 -0.48 -12.97
N ASP A 351 5.95 -0.88 -12.77
CA ASP A 351 5.59 -1.84 -11.72
C ASP A 351 6.14 -3.22 -12.11
N GLN A 352 6.89 -3.89 -11.22
CA GLN A 352 7.60 -5.11 -11.54
C GLN A 352 6.92 -6.34 -10.94
N THR A 353 6.02 -6.95 -11.71
CA THR A 353 5.23 -8.11 -11.28
C THR A 353 5.24 -9.21 -12.32
N GLY A 354 4.73 -10.39 -11.97
CA GLY A 354 4.52 -11.45 -12.96
C GLY A 354 3.47 -11.11 -14.03
N GLY A 355 2.72 -10.01 -13.91
CA GLY A 355 1.83 -9.50 -14.95
C GLY A 355 2.49 -8.54 -15.94
N THR A 356 3.67 -8.01 -15.60
CA THR A 356 4.38 -6.99 -16.39
C THR A 356 5.08 -7.63 -17.59
N PRO A 357 4.83 -7.19 -18.84
CA PRO A 357 5.40 -7.83 -20.03
C PRO A 357 6.93 -7.94 -20.03
N SER A 358 7.62 -6.87 -19.64
CA SER A 358 9.09 -6.80 -19.54
C SER A 358 9.64 -7.83 -18.55
N GLU A 359 9.03 -7.92 -17.36
CA GLU A 359 9.44 -8.85 -16.31
C GLU A 359 9.07 -10.30 -16.63
N MET A 360 7.92 -10.55 -17.25
CA MET A 360 7.56 -11.88 -17.77
C MET A 360 8.58 -12.37 -18.79
N GLN A 361 9.03 -11.50 -19.69
CA GLN A 361 10.06 -11.83 -20.68
C GLN A 361 11.39 -12.14 -19.98
N ARG A 362 11.81 -11.33 -19.02
CA ARG A 362 13.03 -11.57 -18.23
C ARG A 362 12.98 -12.93 -17.54
N LEU A 363 11.93 -13.21 -16.77
CA LEU A 363 11.77 -14.44 -16.01
C LEU A 363 11.76 -15.69 -16.90
N ARG A 364 11.12 -15.63 -18.08
CA ARG A 364 11.14 -16.75 -19.04
C ARG A 364 12.53 -16.98 -19.64
N ALA A 365 13.31 -15.91 -19.84
CA ALA A 365 14.68 -16.00 -20.33
C ALA A 365 15.64 -16.55 -19.25
N GLU A 366 15.47 -16.15 -18.00
CA GLU A 366 16.26 -16.62 -16.85
C GLU A 366 15.96 -18.10 -16.49
N HIS A 367 14.74 -18.57 -16.75
CA HIS A 367 14.28 -19.92 -16.41
C HIS A 367 13.79 -20.72 -17.64
N PRO A 368 14.68 -21.07 -18.59
CA PRO A 368 14.29 -21.79 -19.80
C PRO A 368 13.70 -23.17 -19.48
N GLY A 369 12.58 -23.50 -20.13
CA GLY A 369 11.88 -24.78 -19.94
C GLY A 369 10.96 -24.84 -18.71
N GLU A 370 10.73 -23.72 -18.03
CA GLU A 370 9.84 -23.62 -16.88
C GLU A 370 8.57 -22.80 -17.18
N PRO A 371 7.53 -23.40 -17.79
CA PRO A 371 6.33 -22.68 -18.22
C PRO A 371 5.53 -22.05 -17.07
N ASN A 372 5.79 -22.48 -15.82
CA ASN A 372 5.11 -22.00 -14.62
C ASN A 372 5.98 -21.04 -13.79
N VAL A 373 7.06 -20.49 -14.36
CA VAL A 373 7.86 -19.43 -13.71
C VAL A 373 6.98 -18.25 -13.30
N VAL A 374 6.01 -17.92 -14.15
CA VAL A 374 4.90 -17.01 -13.88
C VAL A 374 3.60 -17.77 -14.10
N ARG A 375 2.68 -17.69 -13.15
CA ARG A 375 1.33 -18.27 -13.24
C ARG A 375 0.32 -17.30 -12.66
N ASN A 376 -0.75 -17.00 -13.40
CA ASN A 376 -1.78 -16.03 -13.00
C ASN A 376 -1.21 -14.65 -12.62
N GLY A 377 -0.19 -14.17 -13.35
CA GLY A 377 0.48 -12.90 -13.05
C GLY A 377 1.41 -12.93 -11.83
N ARG A 378 1.63 -14.09 -11.20
CA ARG A 378 2.45 -14.23 -9.98
C ARG A 378 3.64 -15.16 -10.16
N ILE A 379 4.74 -14.86 -9.48
CA ILE A 379 5.97 -15.66 -9.47
C ILE A 379 5.70 -17.00 -8.80
N LEU A 380 5.95 -18.09 -9.55
CA LEU A 380 5.56 -19.46 -9.19
C LEU A 380 4.09 -19.61 -8.76
N GLY A 381 3.23 -18.67 -9.17
CA GLY A 381 1.81 -18.63 -8.82
C GLY A 381 1.47 -18.11 -7.42
N GLN A 382 2.43 -17.51 -6.69
CA GLN A 382 2.21 -17.04 -5.31
C GLN A 382 2.60 -15.59 -5.07
N LEU A 383 3.83 -15.20 -5.39
CA LEU A 383 4.34 -13.86 -5.10
C LEU A 383 3.97 -12.87 -6.21
N GLU A 384 3.52 -11.69 -5.83
CA GLU A 384 3.12 -10.64 -6.78
C GLU A 384 4.34 -9.93 -7.39
N PRO A 385 5.25 -9.32 -6.61
CA PRO A 385 6.42 -8.65 -7.17
C PRO A 385 7.44 -9.65 -7.75
N SER A 386 7.98 -9.33 -8.93
CA SER A 386 9.08 -10.06 -9.58
C SER A 386 10.46 -9.65 -9.08
N ARG A 387 10.53 -8.55 -8.33
CA ARG A 387 11.72 -8.03 -7.67
C ARG A 387 11.39 -7.61 -6.24
N SER A 388 12.21 -8.02 -5.28
CA SER A 388 12.02 -7.68 -3.86
C SER A 388 13.29 -7.99 -3.06
N PHE A 389 13.43 -7.35 -1.91
CA PHE A 389 14.34 -7.77 -0.85
C PHE A 389 13.74 -8.91 -0.04
N GLY A 390 14.59 -9.72 0.60
CA GLY A 390 14.12 -10.85 1.40
C GLY A 390 13.58 -11.95 0.50
N ASP A 391 12.37 -12.45 0.78
CA ASP A 391 11.70 -13.48 -0.02
C ASP A 391 12.60 -14.69 -0.31
N ALA A 392 13.37 -15.09 0.70
CA ALA A 392 14.48 -16.02 0.53
C ALA A 392 14.03 -17.40 0.01
N PHE A 393 12.75 -17.76 0.15
CA PHE A 393 12.16 -18.95 -0.46
C PHE A 393 12.27 -18.99 -1.99
N TYR A 394 12.33 -17.83 -2.63
CA TYR A 394 12.50 -17.69 -4.09
C TYR A 394 13.97 -17.61 -4.50
N LYS A 395 14.89 -17.42 -3.55
CA LYS A 395 16.32 -17.17 -3.81
C LYS A 395 17.23 -18.31 -3.37
N TRP A 396 16.89 -19.00 -2.28
CA TRP A 396 17.67 -20.11 -1.76
C TRP A 396 17.56 -21.37 -2.61
N SER A 397 18.68 -22.08 -2.74
CA SER A 397 18.72 -23.44 -3.27
C SER A 397 17.84 -24.38 -2.44
N LYS A 398 17.31 -25.43 -3.08
CA LYS A 398 16.52 -26.46 -2.40
C LYS A 398 17.26 -27.08 -1.21
N GLU A 399 18.57 -27.30 -1.35
CA GLU A 399 19.43 -27.81 -0.28
C GLU A 399 19.44 -26.88 0.93
N THR A 400 19.60 -25.57 0.70
CA THR A 400 19.59 -24.57 1.78
C THR A 400 18.24 -24.57 2.49
N GLN A 401 17.14 -24.55 1.74
CA GLN A 401 15.79 -24.58 2.32
C GLN A 401 15.55 -25.86 3.14
N ASP A 402 15.94 -27.01 2.62
CA ASP A 402 15.84 -28.29 3.32
C ASP A 402 16.69 -28.31 4.60
N LYS A 403 17.88 -27.70 4.59
CA LYS A 403 18.74 -27.58 5.77
C LYS A 403 18.10 -26.67 6.83
N ILE A 404 17.60 -25.50 6.44
CA ILE A 404 16.90 -24.57 7.35
C ILE A 404 15.63 -25.21 7.92
N LYS A 405 14.87 -25.96 7.11
CA LYS A 405 13.70 -26.72 7.55
C LYS A 405 14.07 -27.79 8.60
N ARG A 406 15.10 -28.59 8.34
CA ARG A 406 15.51 -29.68 9.24
C ARG A 406 16.06 -29.17 10.57
N GLN A 407 16.86 -28.11 10.55
CA GLN A 407 17.58 -27.63 11.73
C GLN A 407 16.78 -26.58 12.53
N PHE A 408 15.91 -25.81 11.87
CA PHE A 408 15.19 -24.69 12.47
C PHE A 408 13.67 -24.79 12.22
N PHE A 409 13.03 -23.74 11.70
CA PHE A 409 11.57 -23.63 11.46
C PHE A 409 11.26 -23.26 9.99
N GLY A 410 12.12 -23.70 9.05
CA GLY A 410 11.92 -23.46 7.62
C GLY A 410 10.68 -24.15 7.05
N ARG A 411 10.08 -23.55 6.01
CA ARG A 411 8.94 -24.13 5.28
C ARG A 411 9.41 -25.22 4.31
N THR A 412 8.47 -26.04 3.84
CA THR A 412 8.74 -26.99 2.74
C THR A 412 8.98 -26.23 1.44
N PRO A 413 10.04 -26.55 0.67
CA PRO A 413 10.29 -25.92 -0.62
C PRO A 413 9.11 -26.07 -1.57
N HIS A 414 8.86 -25.04 -2.37
CA HIS A 414 7.77 -25.07 -3.35
C HIS A 414 8.01 -26.15 -4.42
N PRO A 415 7.00 -26.92 -4.85
CA PRO A 415 7.20 -27.99 -5.84
C PRO A 415 7.68 -27.51 -7.20
N LEU A 416 7.41 -26.25 -7.56
CA LEU A 416 7.87 -25.63 -8.79
C LEU A 416 9.25 -24.96 -8.68
N LEU A 417 9.88 -24.98 -7.50
CA LEU A 417 11.23 -24.44 -7.31
C LEU A 417 12.27 -25.38 -7.93
N LYS A 418 12.79 -25.02 -9.10
CA LYS A 418 13.77 -25.81 -9.86
C LYS A 418 15.11 -25.09 -10.01
N THR A 419 15.12 -23.85 -10.50
CA THR A 419 16.33 -23.07 -10.82
C THR A 419 16.36 -21.71 -10.09
N PRO A 420 16.30 -21.66 -8.73
CA PRO A 420 16.42 -20.38 -8.02
C PRO A 420 17.77 -19.70 -8.34
N PRO A 421 17.84 -18.36 -8.28
CA PRO A 421 16.81 -17.43 -7.78
C PRO A 421 15.74 -17.07 -8.82
N TYR A 422 14.48 -16.93 -8.38
CA TYR A 422 13.33 -16.50 -9.20
C TYR A 422 12.95 -15.02 -9.01
N VAL A 423 13.53 -14.38 -8.00
CA VAL A 423 13.27 -13.00 -7.59
C VAL A 423 14.62 -12.36 -7.29
N THR A 424 14.78 -11.09 -7.65
CA THR A 424 16.02 -10.33 -7.43
C THR A 424 15.73 -9.02 -6.69
N ALA A 425 16.68 -8.55 -5.88
CA ALA A 425 16.62 -7.20 -5.32
C ALA A 425 17.33 -6.16 -6.22
N GLU A 426 17.88 -6.56 -7.37
CA GLU A 426 18.51 -5.60 -8.28
C GLU A 426 17.45 -4.64 -8.88
N PRO A 427 17.57 -3.32 -8.63
CA PRO A 427 16.59 -2.37 -9.10
C PRO A 427 16.76 -2.05 -10.60
N VAL A 428 15.65 -1.68 -11.24
CA VAL A 428 15.67 -0.92 -12.50
C VAL A 428 15.77 0.55 -12.16
N ILE A 429 16.68 1.27 -12.83
CA ILE A 429 16.97 2.68 -12.54
C ILE A 429 16.56 3.54 -13.74
N THR A 430 15.81 4.61 -13.47
CA THR A 430 15.59 5.71 -14.42
C THR A 430 16.34 6.95 -13.95
N THR A 431 16.65 7.86 -14.87
CA THR A 431 17.30 9.14 -14.55
C THR A 431 16.53 10.28 -15.20
N THR A 432 16.20 11.29 -14.40
CA THR A 432 15.44 12.46 -14.85
C THR A 432 16.12 13.73 -14.37
N LYS A 433 16.24 14.71 -15.25
CA LYS A 433 16.70 16.05 -14.87
C LYS A 433 15.57 16.80 -14.19
N VAL A 434 15.76 17.22 -12.94
CA VAL A 434 14.78 18.02 -12.21
C VAL A 434 14.94 19.51 -12.57
N GLU A 435 13.82 20.21 -12.65
CA GLU A 435 13.75 21.66 -12.88
C GLU A 435 13.19 22.37 -11.63
N PRO A 436 13.98 22.59 -10.55
CA PRO A 436 13.50 23.20 -9.31
C PRO A 436 12.83 24.56 -9.52
N SER A 437 13.37 25.38 -10.42
CA SER A 437 12.83 26.71 -10.74
C SER A 437 11.43 26.69 -11.37
N ARG A 438 10.94 25.52 -11.81
CA ARG A 438 9.58 25.33 -12.34
C ARG A 438 8.63 24.67 -11.35
N GLY A 439 9.10 24.38 -10.14
CA GLY A 439 8.28 23.76 -9.11
C GLY A 439 7.93 22.31 -9.43
N ASP A 440 8.86 21.55 -10.00
CA ASP A 440 8.72 20.10 -10.11
C ASP A 440 8.39 19.50 -8.74
N PHE A 441 7.62 18.42 -8.73
CA PHE A 441 7.45 17.59 -7.54
C PHE A 441 7.47 16.11 -7.90
N LEU A 442 7.89 15.28 -6.94
CA LEU A 442 7.89 13.83 -7.05
C LEU A 442 6.90 13.24 -6.06
N VAL A 443 6.05 12.33 -6.51
CA VAL A 443 5.24 11.47 -5.64
C VAL A 443 5.81 10.07 -5.66
N MET A 444 6.10 9.51 -4.49
CA MET A 444 6.51 8.13 -4.30
C MET A 444 5.48 7.44 -3.40
N ALA A 445 4.99 6.27 -3.78
CA ALA A 445 4.04 5.54 -2.94
C ALA A 445 4.07 4.03 -3.15
N THR A 446 3.64 3.29 -2.12
CA THR A 446 3.32 1.86 -2.21
C THR A 446 2.11 1.61 -3.09
N ASP A 447 1.88 0.35 -3.48
CA ASP A 447 0.81 0.00 -4.42
C ASP A 447 -0.59 0.37 -3.88
N GLY A 448 -0.76 0.45 -2.55
CA GLY A 448 -1.99 0.85 -1.90
C GLY A 448 -2.54 2.21 -2.35
N LEU A 449 -1.70 3.16 -2.77
CA LEU A 449 -2.15 4.40 -3.40
C LEU A 449 -2.56 4.17 -4.87
N TRP A 450 -1.71 3.48 -5.62
CA TRP A 450 -1.85 3.28 -7.07
C TRP A 450 -2.98 2.31 -7.44
N GLU A 451 -3.44 1.48 -6.49
CA GLU A 451 -4.68 0.72 -6.58
C GLU A 451 -5.93 1.64 -6.59
N MET A 452 -5.84 2.85 -6.03
CA MET A 452 -6.96 3.77 -5.81
C MET A 452 -6.97 4.97 -6.78
N LEU A 453 -5.80 5.46 -7.18
CA LEU A 453 -5.64 6.66 -8.01
C LEU A 453 -4.69 6.41 -9.20
N SER A 454 -5.03 6.99 -10.35
CA SER A 454 -4.15 7.03 -11.53
C SER A 454 -3.01 8.05 -11.37
N ASN A 455 -1.99 7.95 -12.21
CA ASN A 455 -0.87 8.91 -12.21
C ASN A 455 -1.36 10.35 -12.43
N GLU A 456 -2.28 10.53 -13.40
CA GLU A 456 -2.87 11.81 -13.73
C GLU A 456 -3.71 12.35 -12.57
N GLU A 457 -4.50 11.52 -11.90
CA GLU A 457 -5.26 11.95 -10.72
C GLU A 457 -4.32 12.39 -9.59
N VAL A 458 -3.27 11.62 -9.31
CA VAL A 458 -2.28 11.96 -8.26
C VAL A 458 -1.60 13.29 -8.55
N VAL A 459 -1.06 13.47 -9.76
CA VAL A 459 -0.38 14.73 -10.15
C VAL A 459 -1.36 15.90 -10.21
N GLY A 460 -2.57 15.68 -10.71
CA GLY A 460 -3.63 16.69 -10.74
C GLY A 460 -4.06 17.15 -9.36
N LEU A 461 -4.20 16.22 -8.40
CA LEU A 461 -4.52 16.50 -7.00
C LEU A 461 -3.42 17.34 -6.33
N VAL A 462 -2.15 16.92 -6.45
CA VAL A 462 -1.03 17.72 -5.91
C VAL A 462 -0.96 19.09 -6.58
N GLY A 463 -1.15 19.17 -7.89
CA GLY A 463 -1.20 20.43 -8.62
C GLY A 463 -2.28 21.38 -8.11
N GLN A 464 -3.50 20.87 -7.91
CA GLN A 464 -4.61 21.62 -7.33
C GLN A 464 -4.32 22.08 -5.89
N TRP A 465 -3.69 21.21 -5.09
CA TRP A 465 -3.26 21.53 -3.73
C TRP A 465 -2.23 22.66 -3.71
N ILE A 466 -1.21 22.63 -4.57
CA ILE A 466 -0.20 23.69 -4.71
C ILE A 466 -0.86 25.04 -5.03
N GLU A 467 -1.76 25.07 -6.00
CA GLU A 467 -2.45 26.29 -6.43
C GLU A 467 -3.28 26.91 -5.30
N GLN A 468 -3.95 26.09 -4.50
CA GLN A 468 -4.72 26.56 -3.34
C GLN A 468 -3.83 27.13 -2.23
N GLN A 469 -2.69 26.51 -1.94
CA GLN A 469 -1.73 27.02 -0.96
C GLN A 469 -1.17 28.39 -1.39
N GLN A 470 -0.88 28.57 -2.68
CA GLN A 470 -0.41 29.85 -3.22
C GLN A 470 -1.48 30.95 -3.14
N ALA A 471 -2.75 30.62 -3.42
CA ALA A 471 -3.87 31.55 -3.30
C ALA A 471 -4.15 31.97 -1.84
N GLY A 472 -3.85 31.12 -0.86
CA GLY A 472 -3.99 31.42 0.57
C GLY A 472 -2.95 32.42 1.10
N ASN A 473 -1.74 32.43 0.53
CA ASN A 473 -0.63 33.30 0.95
C ASN A 473 -0.70 34.73 0.39
N VAL A 474 -1.45 34.97 -0.69
CA VAL A 474 -1.70 36.31 -1.21
C VAL A 474 -2.97 36.84 -0.54
N GLY A 475 -2.80 37.63 0.53
CA GLY A 475 -3.88 38.19 1.37
C GLY A 475 -4.83 39.18 0.68
N GLY A 476 -5.46 38.80 -0.43
CA GLY A 476 -6.35 39.65 -1.22
C GLY A 476 -7.47 38.85 -1.88
N ASN A 477 -8.69 39.02 -1.36
CA ASN A 477 -9.99 38.65 -1.94
C ASN A 477 -10.03 37.34 -2.76
N LYS A 478 -10.51 36.26 -2.12
CA LYS A 478 -10.89 34.99 -2.76
C LYS A 478 -11.80 35.12 -4.01
N THR A 479 -12.38 36.31 -4.22
CA THR A 479 -13.37 36.61 -5.26
C THR A 479 -12.77 36.95 -6.63
N TRP A 480 -11.60 37.58 -6.73
CA TRP A 480 -11.05 38.01 -8.03
C TRP A 480 -10.23 36.90 -8.72
N LEU A 481 -9.59 36.01 -7.94
CA LEU A 481 -8.96 34.79 -8.47
C LEU A 481 -9.98 33.88 -9.15
N LYS A 482 -11.22 33.77 -8.63
CA LYS A 482 -12.34 33.09 -9.30
C LYS A 482 -12.70 33.69 -10.67
N SER A 483 -12.43 34.97 -10.89
CA SER A 483 -12.75 35.67 -12.15
C SER A 483 -11.65 35.60 -13.20
N TRP A 484 -10.39 35.36 -12.81
CA TRP A 484 -9.28 35.16 -13.76
C TRP A 484 -8.99 33.68 -14.04
N PHE A 485 -9.14 32.85 -13.01
CA PHE A 485 -9.14 31.39 -13.07
C PHE A 485 -10.58 30.91 -13.10
N GLY A 486 -11.27 31.08 -14.23
CA GLY A 486 -12.62 30.55 -14.49
C GLY A 486 -12.69 29.02 -14.48
N PHE A 487 -12.24 28.39 -13.40
CA PHE A 487 -12.27 26.97 -13.15
C PHE A 487 -13.54 26.65 -12.35
N GLU A 488 -14.68 26.70 -13.05
CA GLU A 488 -15.67 25.62 -12.92
C GLU A 488 -15.17 24.40 -13.72
N SER A 489 -13.89 24.02 -13.60
CA SER A 489 -13.42 22.84 -14.30
C SER A 489 -13.92 21.61 -13.55
N LYS A 490 -14.78 20.84 -14.20
CA LYS A 490 -15.03 19.44 -13.85
C LYS A 490 -13.80 18.53 -14.07
N GLN A 491 -12.59 19.10 -14.13
CA GLN A 491 -11.35 18.46 -14.56
C GLN A 491 -10.16 18.97 -13.74
N LEU A 492 -9.27 18.03 -13.36
CA LEU A 492 -8.01 18.31 -12.67
C LEU A 492 -7.05 19.12 -13.58
N PRO A 493 -6.10 19.89 -13.00
CA PRO A 493 -5.15 20.71 -13.76
C PRO A 493 -4.00 19.87 -14.37
N VAL A 494 -4.31 18.71 -14.93
CA VAL A 494 -3.36 17.74 -15.49
C VAL A 494 -3.69 17.47 -16.96
N GLU A 495 -2.65 17.28 -17.77
CA GLU A 495 -2.81 16.82 -19.15
C GLU A 495 -3.24 15.34 -19.17
N THR A 496 -4.24 15.02 -19.99
CA THR A 496 -4.59 13.64 -20.26
C THR A 496 -3.62 13.12 -21.32
N SER A 497 -2.74 12.21 -20.92
CA SER A 497 -1.77 11.58 -21.81
C SER A 497 -2.48 10.92 -23.01
N GLN A 498 -2.30 11.47 -24.22
CA GLN A 498 -2.60 10.75 -25.45
C GLN A 498 -1.39 9.84 -25.74
N GLU A 499 -1.56 8.52 -25.62
CA GLU A 499 -0.66 7.51 -26.20
C GLU A 499 0.79 7.40 -25.65
N ALA A 500 0.99 7.32 -24.34
CA ALA A 500 2.17 6.62 -23.79
C ALA A 500 1.74 5.22 -23.34
N GLY A 501 2.36 4.18 -23.89
CA GLY A 501 2.01 2.78 -23.63
C GLY A 501 1.86 2.50 -22.13
N THR A 502 0.63 2.24 -21.70
CA THR A 502 0.30 1.81 -20.32
C THR A 502 0.70 0.34 -20.07
N GLU A 503 1.49 -0.24 -20.98
CA GLU A 503 2.04 -1.59 -20.83
C GLU A 503 3.03 -1.57 -19.67
N GLY A 504 2.59 -2.04 -18.50
CA GLY A 504 3.42 -2.20 -17.30
C GLY A 504 3.01 -1.39 -16.08
N GLN A 505 2.07 -0.43 -16.22
CA GLN A 505 1.50 0.28 -15.07
C GLN A 505 0.14 -0.27 -14.71
N ARG A 506 -0.05 -0.62 -13.43
CA ARG A 506 -1.36 -1.03 -12.93
C ARG A 506 -2.34 0.13 -12.99
N ARG A 507 -3.52 -0.19 -13.54
CA ARG A 507 -4.69 0.68 -13.45
C ARG A 507 -5.26 0.63 -12.03
N PRO A 508 -5.93 1.70 -11.57
CA PRO A 508 -6.56 1.72 -10.25
C PRO A 508 -7.68 0.68 -10.13
N ILE A 509 -7.37 -0.51 -9.60
CA ILE A 509 -8.32 -1.63 -9.56
C ILE A 509 -9.54 -1.29 -8.68
N ARG A 510 -9.33 -0.45 -7.67
CA ARG A 510 -10.34 -0.15 -6.65
C ARG A 510 -11.40 0.82 -7.16
N GLN A 511 -11.06 1.64 -8.16
CA GLN A 511 -12.08 2.43 -8.86
C GLN A 511 -13.11 1.53 -9.54
N GLN A 512 -12.67 0.41 -10.12
CA GLN A 512 -13.58 -0.58 -10.70
C GLN A 512 -14.37 -1.32 -9.62
N GLN A 513 -13.73 -1.65 -8.49
CA GLN A 513 -14.40 -2.32 -7.37
C GLN A 513 -15.52 -1.47 -6.74
N TYR A 514 -15.32 -0.16 -6.67
CA TYR A 514 -16.25 0.79 -6.05
C TYR A 514 -17.16 1.50 -7.06
N ASP A 515 -17.11 1.13 -8.34
CA ASP A 515 -17.87 1.77 -9.42
C ASP A 515 -17.70 3.31 -9.46
N ILE A 516 -16.47 3.77 -9.17
CA ILE A 516 -16.14 5.20 -9.18
C ILE A 516 -15.98 5.65 -10.63
N SER A 517 -16.92 6.47 -11.11
CA SER A 517 -16.71 7.24 -12.33
C SER A 517 -15.60 8.27 -12.09
N GLY A 518 -14.57 8.30 -12.95
CA GLY A 518 -13.37 9.17 -12.82
C GLY A 518 -13.60 10.68 -12.97
N ALA A 519 -14.64 11.21 -12.34
CA ALA A 519 -15.01 12.61 -12.37
C ALA A 519 -14.24 13.39 -11.29
N ALA A 520 -13.68 14.54 -11.66
CA ALA A 520 -12.87 15.36 -10.74
C ALA A 520 -13.71 16.00 -9.62
N ASP A 521 -15.03 16.00 -9.75
CA ASP A 521 -15.96 16.51 -8.75
C ASP A 521 -15.92 15.72 -7.43
N ARG A 522 -15.43 14.47 -7.42
CA ARG A 522 -15.26 13.66 -6.21
C ARG A 522 -14.13 14.12 -5.28
N PHE A 523 -13.23 14.97 -5.76
CA PHE A 523 -12.02 15.35 -5.01
C PHE A 523 -12.19 16.57 -4.11
N THR A 524 -11.46 16.61 -3.00
CA THR A 524 -11.43 17.69 -2.01
C THR A 524 -10.00 18.13 -1.68
N VAL A 525 -9.82 19.40 -1.33
CA VAL A 525 -8.52 19.96 -0.92
C VAL A 525 -8.71 20.63 0.46
N GLU A 526 -8.43 19.86 1.51
CA GLU A 526 -8.64 20.29 2.90
C GLU A 526 -7.44 20.04 3.84
N ASP A 527 -6.43 19.28 3.40
CA ASP A 527 -5.26 18.94 4.22
C ASP A 527 -4.07 19.89 3.97
N ASN A 528 -3.32 20.19 5.01
CA ASN A 528 -2.07 20.97 4.92
C ASN A 528 -0.86 20.13 4.47
N ASN A 529 -1.00 18.81 4.50
CA ASN A 529 0.01 17.84 4.08
C ASN A 529 -0.43 17.23 2.74
N ALA A 530 0.41 17.31 1.71
CA ALA A 530 0.08 16.86 0.37
C ALA A 530 -0.04 15.33 0.27
N ALA A 531 0.73 14.59 1.06
CA ALA A 531 0.62 13.14 1.14
C ALA A 531 -0.72 12.73 1.79
N THR A 532 -1.10 13.36 2.91
CA THR A 532 -2.43 13.17 3.53
C THR A 532 -3.56 13.53 2.57
N HIS A 533 -3.42 14.63 1.83
CA HIS A 533 -4.37 15.06 0.80
C HIS A 533 -4.60 13.98 -0.27
N LEU A 534 -3.53 13.34 -0.75
CA LEU A 534 -3.63 12.23 -1.70
C LEU A 534 -4.37 11.03 -1.09
N VAL A 535 -4.01 10.62 0.13
CA VAL A 535 -4.63 9.47 0.79
C VAL A 535 -6.11 9.72 1.09
N ARG A 536 -6.51 10.93 1.50
CA ARG A 536 -7.92 11.28 1.70
C ARG A 536 -8.73 11.11 0.41
N ASN A 537 -8.19 11.59 -0.71
CA ASN A 537 -8.85 11.50 -2.01
C ASN A 537 -8.85 10.07 -2.57
N ALA A 538 -7.84 9.26 -2.24
CA ALA A 538 -7.84 7.83 -2.49
C ALA A 538 -8.96 7.13 -1.71
N MET A 539 -9.26 7.57 -0.48
CA MET A 539 -10.28 6.96 0.38
C MET A 539 -11.71 7.52 0.22
N GLY A 540 -11.97 8.38 -0.76
CA GLY A 540 -13.32 8.88 -1.07
C GLY A 540 -13.43 10.39 -1.25
N GLY A 541 -12.43 11.17 -0.82
CA GLY A 541 -12.38 12.61 -1.05
C GLY A 541 -13.56 13.36 -0.44
N LYS A 542 -14.44 13.92 -1.29
CA LYS A 542 -15.67 14.61 -0.84
C LYS A 542 -16.70 13.68 -0.23
N ASP A 543 -16.69 12.39 -0.57
CA ASP A 543 -17.54 11.39 0.06
C ASP A 543 -16.99 11.06 1.46
N LYS A 544 -17.39 11.87 2.44
CA LYS A 544 -16.97 11.71 3.84
C LYS A 544 -17.45 10.39 4.42
N ASP A 545 -18.59 9.87 3.97
CA ASP A 545 -19.12 8.59 4.44
C ASP A 545 -18.21 7.44 3.99
N MET A 546 -17.74 7.46 2.74
CA MET A 546 -16.76 6.49 2.23
C MET A 546 -15.43 6.56 2.98
N VAL A 547 -14.91 7.77 3.20
CA VAL A 547 -13.66 7.98 3.98
C VAL A 547 -13.80 7.39 5.38
N CYS A 548 -14.88 7.72 6.09
CA CYS A 548 -15.16 7.18 7.42
C CYS A 548 -15.31 5.66 7.40
N ALA A 549 -16.03 5.09 6.43
CA ALA A 549 -16.24 3.66 6.32
C ALA A 549 -14.92 2.90 6.13
N LEU A 550 -14.09 3.30 5.17
CA LEU A 550 -12.81 2.64 4.86
C LEU A 550 -11.80 2.73 6.02
N LEU A 551 -11.84 3.83 6.77
CA LEU A 551 -10.98 4.04 7.94
C LEU A 551 -11.51 3.36 9.20
N THR A 552 -12.81 3.07 9.29
CA THR A 552 -13.39 2.34 10.43
C THR A 552 -12.93 0.89 10.45
N LEU A 553 -12.71 0.27 9.28
CA LEU A 553 -12.37 -1.14 9.16
C LEU A 553 -11.07 -1.50 9.89
N PRO A 554 -11.09 -2.47 10.84
CA PRO A 554 -9.90 -2.92 11.52
C PRO A 554 -9.19 -4.04 10.74
N SER A 555 -7.89 -4.20 10.98
CA SER A 555 -7.16 -5.39 10.56
C SER A 555 -7.78 -6.66 11.18
N PRO A 556 -7.88 -7.79 10.44
CA PRO A 556 -7.42 -8.01 9.06
C PRO A 556 -8.48 -7.69 7.98
N TYR A 557 -9.65 -7.17 8.34
CA TYR A 557 -10.76 -6.96 7.40
C TYR A 557 -10.49 -5.82 6.42
N SER A 558 -9.80 -4.77 6.86
CA SER A 558 -9.38 -3.64 6.01
C SER A 558 -8.64 -4.08 4.74
N ARG A 559 -7.83 -5.15 4.81
CA ARG A 559 -7.01 -5.65 3.70
C ARG A 559 -7.83 -6.04 2.46
N ARG A 560 -9.12 -6.34 2.63
CA ARG A 560 -10.04 -6.65 1.51
C ARG A 560 -10.43 -5.42 0.70
N TYR A 561 -10.30 -4.23 1.28
CA TYR A 561 -10.80 -2.97 0.73
C TYR A 561 -9.66 -2.01 0.41
N ARG A 562 -8.58 -2.03 1.19
CA ARG A 562 -7.40 -1.21 0.97
C ARG A 562 -6.15 -1.92 1.44
N ASP A 563 -5.03 -1.58 0.84
CA ASP A 563 -3.73 -1.99 1.35
C ASP A 563 -3.23 -1.06 2.45
N ASP A 564 -2.06 -1.40 3.01
CA ASP A 564 -1.21 -0.39 3.63
C ASP A 564 -0.92 0.72 2.62
N VAL A 565 -0.89 1.97 3.08
CA VAL A 565 -0.66 3.12 2.19
C VAL A 565 0.44 3.97 2.79
N THR A 566 1.55 4.09 2.08
CA THR A 566 2.65 4.99 2.40
C THR A 566 2.91 5.89 1.20
N VAL A 567 2.90 7.21 1.43
CA VAL A 567 3.06 8.22 0.38
C VAL A 567 4.08 9.25 0.84
N GLU A 568 5.03 9.56 -0.04
CA GLU A 568 5.93 10.71 0.08
C GLU A 568 5.73 11.67 -1.11
N VAL A 569 5.67 12.98 -0.83
CA VAL A 569 5.60 14.04 -1.84
C VAL A 569 6.76 15.00 -1.63
N ILE A 570 7.68 15.05 -2.59
CA ILE A 570 8.90 15.87 -2.55
C ILE A 570 8.72 17.08 -3.47
N PHE A 571 8.87 18.28 -2.93
CA PHE A 571 8.75 19.54 -3.67
C PHE A 571 10.13 20.12 -3.99
N PHE A 572 10.41 20.29 -5.28
CA PHE A 572 11.63 20.94 -5.75
C PHE A 572 11.40 22.44 -5.93
N GLY A 573 12.40 23.24 -5.60
CA GLY A 573 12.29 24.68 -5.62
C GLY A 573 13.54 25.39 -5.11
N GLU A 574 13.39 26.70 -4.93
CA GLU A 574 14.41 27.56 -4.32
C GLU A 574 14.02 27.81 -2.86
N SER A 575 14.94 27.53 -1.93
CA SER A 575 14.80 27.83 -0.51
C SER A 575 15.98 28.67 -0.02
N PRO A 576 15.83 29.41 1.09
CA PRO A 576 16.96 29.97 1.80
C PRO A 576 17.98 28.88 2.18
N ASP A 577 19.27 29.21 2.19
CA ASP A 577 20.31 28.31 2.69
C ASP A 577 20.65 28.67 4.15
N THR A 578 19.83 28.18 5.08
CA THR A 578 20.12 28.21 6.52
C THR A 578 20.77 26.91 7.00
N ARG A 579 21.01 25.96 6.09
CA ARG A 579 21.50 24.59 6.33
C ARG A 579 20.64 23.78 7.31
N THR A 580 19.35 24.09 7.42
CA THR A 580 18.42 23.40 8.34
C THR A 580 17.41 22.52 7.61
N VAL A 581 16.96 21.49 8.31
CA VAL A 581 15.75 20.73 7.98
C VAL A 581 14.84 20.84 9.18
N GLU A 582 13.66 21.41 9.01
CA GLU A 582 12.77 21.78 10.11
C GLU A 582 11.41 21.11 9.95
N ILE A 583 10.85 20.61 11.05
CA ILE A 583 9.50 20.05 11.04
C ILE A 583 8.49 21.17 10.78
N ASN A 584 7.67 21.00 9.74
CA ASN A 584 6.53 21.86 9.46
C ASN A 584 5.35 21.47 10.36
N LYS A 585 5.23 22.17 11.50
CA LYS A 585 4.23 21.89 12.53
C LYS A 585 2.78 21.97 12.04
N GLU A 586 2.49 22.76 11.01
CA GLU A 586 1.11 22.94 10.50
C GLU A 586 0.63 21.75 9.65
N ALA A 587 1.57 20.97 9.12
CA ALA A 587 1.35 19.83 8.23
C ALA A 587 1.94 18.52 8.78
N SER A 588 2.26 18.49 10.07
CA SER A 588 2.74 17.31 10.79
C SER A 588 1.81 16.98 11.95
N ALA A 589 1.71 15.71 12.29
CA ALA A 589 1.04 15.28 13.52
C ALA A 589 1.75 15.88 14.73
N PHE A 590 0.99 16.40 15.70
CA PHE A 590 1.56 16.75 16.99
C PHE A 590 1.85 15.45 17.76
N GLU A 591 3.12 15.14 17.99
CA GLU A 591 3.45 14.24 19.10
C GLU A 591 3.00 14.93 20.39
N GLU A 592 1.94 14.43 21.04
CA GLU A 592 1.88 14.55 22.49
C GLU A 592 3.18 13.93 22.99
N ASN A 593 4.10 14.75 23.49
CA ASN A 593 5.31 14.31 24.17
C ASN A 593 4.91 13.17 25.11
N SER A 594 5.11 11.93 24.67
CA SER A 594 4.93 10.78 25.52
C SER A 594 5.95 10.99 26.62
N LYS A 595 5.44 11.30 27.83
CA LYS A 595 6.29 11.58 29.00
C LYS A 595 7.41 10.56 29.00
N ALA A 596 8.66 11.05 29.00
CA ALA A 596 9.83 10.21 29.12
C ALA A 596 9.56 9.19 30.23
N LYS A 597 9.45 7.92 29.83
CA LYS A 597 9.48 6.82 30.80
C LYS A 597 10.90 6.82 31.31
N LEU A 598 11.07 7.37 32.51
CA LEU A 598 12.26 7.19 33.35
C LEU A 598 12.66 5.71 33.41
#